data_AF-A0A6A6IR03-F1
#
_entry.id   AF-A0A6A6IR03-F1
#
_cell.length_a   1.000
_cell.length_b   1.000
_cell.length_c   1.000
_cell.angle_alpha   90.00
_cell.angle_beta   90.00
_cell.angle_gamma   90.00
#
_symmetry.space_group_name_H-M   'P 1'
#
loop_
_entity.id
_entity.type
_entity.pdbx_description
1 polymer ?
#
loop_
_entity_poly.entity_id
_entity_poly.type
_entity_poly.pdbx_seq_one_letter_code
_entity_poly.pdbx_strand_id
1 'polypeptide(L)'
;MQFTTAVLAALSTVGALALPQYEYTDNSVIVQLGGDDELATQTQFSKVQYGQREEQMPVGSSGPFKTVNLEVGKGVQQQNLRCQVLDDAGKPIVLMRGANVDITFSDADKGEWQFRKESMVSNIICDPTFVAIDPSEKDVTIILSGPSELATQTTLLLGGTTLEAQSPTGSFGPYNTVELRVGSLVENQALRCQVRDLYGNPIIIRRGENTDITFSDAKKGSWAFLKPAESEVHAIICDPAFVAQKIIV
;
A
#
# COMPACT_ATOMS: atom_id res chain seq x y z
N MET A 1 -63.63 35.69 64.84
CA MET A 1 -63.10 35.70 63.45
C MET A 1 -61.69 35.12 63.49
N GLN A 2 -61.26 34.48 62.39
CA GLN A 2 -59.90 34.03 62.08
C GLN A 2 -59.44 32.72 62.75
N PHE A 3 -58.74 31.78 62.09
CA PHE A 3 -58.62 31.36 60.69
C PHE A 3 -58.00 29.95 60.76
N THR A 4 -58.59 28.99 60.04
CA THR A 4 -58.08 27.63 59.86
C THR A 4 -57.23 27.62 58.60
N THR A 5 -55.97 27.15 58.66
CA THR A 5 -55.21 26.75 57.46
C THR A 5 -54.20 25.68 57.83
N ALA A 6 -54.51 24.44 57.47
CA ALA A 6 -53.55 23.35 57.34
C ALA A 6 -53.07 23.32 55.88
N VAL A 7 -51.76 23.31 55.66
CA VAL A 7 -51.16 23.08 54.34
C VAL A 7 -50.38 21.78 54.41
N LEU A 8 -50.94 20.73 53.81
CA LEU A 8 -50.29 19.47 53.51
C LEU A 8 -49.56 19.64 52.16
N ALA A 9 -48.23 19.53 52.15
CA ALA A 9 -47.45 19.45 50.92
C ALA A 9 -47.14 17.97 50.63
N ALA A 10 -47.80 17.41 49.63
CA ALA A 10 -47.45 16.13 49.01
C ALA A 10 -47.24 16.36 47.53
N LEU A 11 -46.00 16.31 47.05
CA LEU A 11 -45.69 16.25 45.62
C LEU A 11 -44.69 15.13 45.36
N SER A 12 -45.23 14.15 44.65
CA SER A 12 -44.67 12.98 43.99
C SER A 12 -43.22 13.09 43.52
N THR A 13 -42.39 12.16 43.99
CA THR A 13 -41.18 11.71 43.29
C THR A 13 -41.59 11.06 41.97
N VAL A 14 -41.45 11.79 40.86
CA VAL A 14 -41.55 11.20 39.52
C VAL A 14 -40.27 10.39 39.31
N GLY A 15 -40.33 9.10 39.64
CA GLY A 15 -39.29 8.16 39.27
C GLY A 15 -39.27 8.02 37.76
N ALA A 16 -38.34 8.69 37.10
CA ALA A 16 -38.01 8.42 35.71
C ALA A 16 -37.43 7.00 35.65
N LEU A 17 -38.26 6.03 35.24
CA LEU A 17 -37.78 4.72 34.83
C LEU A 17 -37.05 4.91 33.51
N ALA A 18 -35.72 5.11 33.57
CA ALA A 18 -34.87 4.92 32.41
C ALA A 18 -34.99 3.45 32.00
N LEU A 19 -35.68 3.20 30.89
CA LEU A 19 -35.68 1.88 30.25
C LEU A 19 -34.22 1.52 29.95
N PRO A 20 -33.78 0.28 30.23
CA PRO A 20 -32.45 -0.16 29.84
C PRO A 20 -32.35 -0.07 28.31
N GLN A 21 -31.46 0.79 27.81
CA GLN A 21 -31.07 0.75 26.40
C GLN A 21 -30.40 -0.60 26.18
N TYR A 22 -31.08 -1.50 25.47
CA TYR A 22 -30.44 -2.69 24.93
C TYR A 22 -29.40 -2.19 23.93
N GLU A 23 -28.11 -2.28 24.29
CA GLU A 23 -27.03 -2.05 23.34
C GLU A 23 -27.10 -3.14 22.28
N TYR A 24 -27.67 -2.82 21.12
CA TYR A 24 -27.57 -3.67 19.94
C TYR A 24 -26.10 -3.71 19.53
N THR A 25 -25.45 -4.85 19.72
CA THR A 25 -24.07 -5.02 19.28
C THR A 25 -24.09 -5.20 17.77
N ASP A 26 -23.60 -4.19 17.06
CA ASP A 26 -23.46 -4.24 15.61
C ASP A 26 -22.33 -5.21 15.24
N ASN A 27 -22.70 -6.36 14.66
CA ASN A 27 -21.77 -7.37 14.17
C ASN A 27 -21.58 -7.31 12.65
N SER A 28 -22.04 -6.23 12.00
CA SER A 28 -21.98 -6.13 10.55
C SER A 28 -20.55 -5.94 10.05
N VAL A 29 -20.26 -6.53 8.90
CA VAL A 29 -19.06 -6.24 8.11
C VAL A 29 -19.56 -5.84 6.74
N ILE A 30 -19.35 -4.59 6.35
CA ILE A 30 -19.90 -4.01 5.12
C ILE A 30 -18.74 -3.43 4.32
N VAL A 31 -18.62 -3.85 3.06
CA VAL A 31 -17.74 -3.22 2.09
C VAL A 31 -18.58 -2.35 1.18
N GLN A 32 -18.24 -1.07 1.10
CA GLN A 32 -18.89 -0.10 0.24
C GLN A 32 -17.95 0.28 -0.90
N LEU A 33 -18.41 0.21 -2.16
CA LEU A 33 -17.65 0.68 -3.32
C LEU A 33 -18.34 1.89 -3.92
N GLY A 34 -17.57 2.91 -4.30
CA GLY A 34 -18.08 4.19 -4.79
C GLY A 34 -17.35 4.72 -6.02
N GLY A 35 -17.99 5.67 -6.72
CA GLY A 35 -17.48 6.38 -7.89
C GLY A 35 -18.34 7.60 -8.21
N ASP A 36 -17.84 8.51 -9.05
CA ASP A 36 -18.52 9.79 -9.34
C ASP A 36 -19.86 9.62 -10.08
N ASP A 37 -19.99 8.55 -10.87
CA ASP A 37 -21.14 8.28 -11.74
C ASP A 37 -21.89 6.97 -11.39
N GLU A 38 -21.44 6.23 -10.37
CA GLU A 38 -22.04 4.95 -9.95
C GLU A 38 -22.75 5.09 -8.61
N LEU A 39 -23.92 4.44 -8.48
CA LEU A 39 -24.55 4.27 -7.17
C LEU A 39 -23.61 3.45 -6.29
N ALA A 40 -23.26 3.97 -5.12
CA ALA A 40 -22.44 3.25 -4.17
C ALA A 40 -23.03 1.85 -3.92
N THR A 41 -22.22 0.81 -4.12
CA THR A 41 -22.63 -0.56 -3.86
C THR A 41 -22.25 -0.94 -2.43
N GLN A 42 -23.06 -1.78 -1.79
CA GLN A 42 -22.80 -2.27 -0.44
C GLN A 42 -22.88 -3.79 -0.44
N THR A 43 -21.81 -4.43 0.01
CA THR A 43 -21.68 -5.89 0.09
C THR A 43 -21.48 -6.28 1.55
N GLN A 44 -22.38 -7.13 2.07
CA GLN A 44 -22.39 -7.52 3.47
C GLN A 44 -21.80 -8.93 3.66
N PHE A 45 -20.91 -9.06 4.64
CA PHE A 45 -20.25 -10.32 4.97
C PHE A 45 -20.81 -10.89 6.27
N SER A 46 -21.14 -12.18 6.26
CA SER A 46 -21.88 -12.86 7.33
C SER A 46 -21.05 -13.89 8.09
N LYS A 47 -19.95 -14.37 7.50
CA LYS A 47 -19.06 -15.38 8.09
C LYS A 47 -17.84 -14.76 8.72
N VAL A 48 -17.38 -13.62 8.19
CA VAL A 48 -16.16 -12.95 8.65
C VAL A 48 -16.28 -12.42 10.08
N GLN A 49 -17.48 -12.06 10.51
CA GLN A 49 -17.76 -11.72 11.91
C GLN A 49 -17.37 -12.83 12.91
N TYR A 50 -17.29 -14.08 12.45
CA TYR A 50 -16.87 -15.25 13.22
C TYR A 50 -15.42 -15.69 12.94
N GLY A 51 -14.60 -14.81 12.34
CA GLY A 51 -13.19 -15.08 12.05
C GLY A 51 -12.96 -16.06 10.91
N GLN A 52 -13.87 -16.13 9.93
CA GLN A 52 -13.72 -16.95 8.73
C GLN A 52 -13.46 -16.09 7.49
N ARG A 53 -12.64 -16.59 6.56
CA ARG A 53 -12.52 -16.00 5.23
C ARG A 53 -13.87 -16.06 4.50
N GLU A 54 -14.26 -14.97 3.87
CA GLU A 54 -15.42 -14.92 2.99
C GLU A 54 -15.09 -14.11 1.74
N GLU A 55 -15.74 -14.48 0.64
CA GLU A 55 -15.54 -13.88 -0.67
C GLU A 55 -16.90 -13.67 -1.32
N GLN A 56 -17.14 -12.48 -1.84
CA GLN A 56 -18.39 -12.11 -2.50
C GLN A 56 -18.13 -11.20 -3.71
N MET A 57 -19.03 -11.25 -4.69
CA MET A 57 -19.06 -10.26 -5.77
C MET A 57 -19.74 -8.98 -5.25
N PRO A 58 -19.38 -7.80 -5.79
CA PRO A 58 -20.10 -6.57 -5.52
C PRO A 58 -21.60 -6.70 -5.83
N VAL A 59 -22.45 -6.14 -4.98
CA VAL A 59 -23.90 -6.15 -5.18
C VAL A 59 -24.32 -4.98 -6.08
N GLY A 60 -24.99 -5.27 -7.20
CA GLY A 60 -25.68 -4.29 -8.03
C GLY A 60 -24.89 -3.80 -9.25
N SER A 61 -23.59 -3.53 -9.11
CA SER A 61 -22.68 -3.17 -10.21
C SER A 61 -21.28 -3.72 -9.95
N SER A 62 -20.54 -4.02 -11.01
CA SER A 62 -19.11 -4.36 -10.95
C SER A 62 -18.21 -3.13 -11.16
N GLY A 63 -18.78 -1.93 -11.27
CA GLY A 63 -18.05 -0.68 -11.45
C GLY A 63 -18.13 -0.13 -12.87
N PRO A 64 -17.27 0.84 -13.21
CA PRO A 64 -16.00 1.11 -12.54
C PRO A 64 -16.11 1.86 -11.20
N PHE A 65 -15.21 1.54 -10.26
CA PHE A 65 -15.15 2.18 -8.94
C PHE A 65 -13.84 2.97 -8.75
N LYS A 66 -13.92 4.02 -7.92
CA LYS A 66 -12.81 4.89 -7.52
C LYS A 66 -12.47 4.76 -6.04
N THR A 67 -13.41 4.35 -5.20
CA THR A 67 -13.19 4.23 -3.75
C THR A 67 -13.74 2.92 -3.19
N VAL A 68 -13.17 2.51 -2.06
CA VAL A 68 -13.69 1.42 -1.23
C VAL A 68 -13.62 1.80 0.25
N ASN A 69 -14.68 1.53 0.98
CA ASN A 69 -14.72 1.63 2.43
C ASN A 69 -15.01 0.26 3.04
N LEU A 70 -14.39 -0.03 4.17
CA LEU A 70 -14.77 -1.15 5.03
C LEU A 70 -15.38 -0.56 6.29
N GLU A 71 -16.56 -1.02 6.67
CA GLU A 71 -17.16 -0.73 7.97
C GLU A 71 -17.19 -2.02 8.78
N VAL A 72 -16.61 -1.98 9.98
CA VAL A 72 -16.59 -3.11 10.91
C VAL A 72 -17.38 -2.75 12.15
N GLY A 73 -18.51 -3.42 12.35
CA GLY A 73 -19.35 -3.26 13.52
C GLY A 73 -18.60 -3.59 14.81
N LYS A 74 -18.92 -2.88 15.90
CA LYS A 74 -18.21 -2.99 17.19
C LYS A 74 -18.23 -4.38 17.84
N GLY A 75 -19.18 -5.23 17.46
CA GLY A 75 -19.30 -6.60 17.96
C GLY A 75 -18.60 -7.66 17.12
N VAL A 76 -17.98 -7.28 16.00
CA VAL A 76 -17.12 -8.17 15.21
C VAL A 76 -15.88 -8.54 16.02
N GLN A 77 -15.53 -9.83 16.10
CA GLN A 77 -14.41 -10.29 16.93
C GLN A 77 -13.06 -9.72 16.47
N GLN A 78 -12.92 -9.44 15.17
CA GLN A 78 -11.68 -8.97 14.54
C GLN A 78 -11.83 -7.54 14.07
N GLN A 79 -11.62 -6.60 14.97
CA GLN A 79 -11.68 -5.16 14.69
C GLN A 79 -10.56 -4.70 13.73
N ASN A 80 -9.49 -5.48 13.58
CA ASN A 80 -8.41 -5.25 12.63
C ASN A 80 -8.60 -6.01 11.30
N LEU A 81 -9.82 -6.46 10.99
CA LEU A 81 -10.15 -7.15 9.75
C LEU A 81 -9.65 -6.35 8.54
N ARG A 82 -9.12 -7.08 7.56
CA ARG A 82 -8.75 -6.53 6.26
C ARG A 82 -9.49 -7.27 5.16
N CYS A 83 -9.77 -6.53 4.10
CA CYS A 83 -10.34 -7.06 2.87
C CYS A 83 -9.43 -6.72 1.68
N GLN A 84 -9.66 -7.36 0.56
CA GLN A 84 -8.97 -7.17 -0.71
C GLN A 84 -10.02 -7.15 -1.81
N VAL A 85 -9.84 -6.26 -2.78
CA VAL A 85 -10.64 -6.20 -4.00
C VAL A 85 -9.83 -6.73 -5.17
N LEU A 86 -10.44 -7.54 -6.02
CA LEU A 86 -9.83 -8.10 -7.22
C LEU A 86 -10.43 -7.48 -8.49
N ASP A 87 -9.60 -7.29 -9.51
CA ASP A 87 -10.02 -6.91 -10.85
C ASP A 87 -10.60 -8.11 -11.64
N ASP A 88 -11.12 -7.85 -12.84
CA ASP A 88 -11.69 -8.88 -13.73
C ASP A 88 -10.69 -9.99 -14.13
N ALA A 89 -9.38 -9.75 -13.97
CA ALA A 89 -8.33 -10.74 -14.20
C ALA A 89 -7.97 -11.52 -12.93
N GLY A 90 -8.67 -11.30 -11.81
CA GLY A 90 -8.40 -11.91 -10.51
C GLY A 90 -7.16 -11.35 -9.81
N LYS A 91 -6.66 -10.18 -10.22
CA LYS A 91 -5.49 -9.55 -9.60
C LYS A 91 -5.92 -8.56 -8.52
N PRO A 92 -5.18 -8.47 -7.40
CA PRO A 92 -5.43 -7.46 -6.39
C PRO A 92 -5.33 -6.04 -6.94
N ILE A 93 -6.33 -5.22 -6.64
CA ILE A 93 -6.34 -3.80 -6.98
C ILE A 93 -5.54 -3.04 -5.91
N VAL A 94 -4.69 -2.12 -6.36
CA VAL A 94 -3.88 -1.29 -5.47
C VAL A 94 -4.70 -0.10 -4.97
N LEU A 95 -4.70 0.07 -3.66
CA LEU A 95 -5.46 1.07 -2.92
C LEU A 95 -4.53 2.07 -2.24
N MET A 96 -5.01 3.28 -2.04
CA MET A 96 -4.28 4.39 -1.45
C MET A 96 -5.13 5.09 -0.39
N ARG A 97 -4.53 5.41 0.76
CA ARG A 97 -5.14 6.26 1.79
C ARG A 97 -4.08 7.14 2.43
N GLY A 98 -4.02 8.40 1.98
CA GLY A 98 -2.89 9.29 2.27
C GLY A 98 -1.58 8.70 1.70
N ALA A 99 -0.54 8.59 2.53
CA ALA A 99 0.74 7.99 2.14
C ALA A 99 0.76 6.44 2.16
N ASN A 100 -0.33 5.79 2.60
CA ASN A 100 -0.44 4.34 2.66
C ASN A 100 -0.86 3.82 1.29
N VAL A 101 -0.16 2.78 0.82
CA VAL A 101 -0.43 2.09 -0.44
C VAL A 101 -0.44 0.60 -0.12
N ASP A 102 -1.49 -0.11 -0.49
CA ASP A 102 -1.68 -1.51 -0.14
C ASP A 102 -2.60 -2.20 -1.16
N ILE A 103 -2.63 -3.53 -1.16
CA ILE A 103 -3.61 -4.36 -1.89
C ILE A 103 -4.65 -4.99 -0.97
N THR A 104 -4.54 -4.72 0.33
CA THR A 104 -5.53 -4.99 1.35
C THR A 104 -5.92 -3.69 2.03
N PHE A 105 -7.14 -3.59 2.53
CA PHE A 105 -7.65 -2.40 3.18
C PHE A 105 -8.41 -2.76 4.46
N SER A 106 -8.41 -1.82 5.40
CA SER A 106 -9.16 -1.92 6.64
C SER A 106 -9.87 -0.60 6.91
N ASP A 107 -10.92 -0.66 7.73
CA ASP A 107 -11.62 0.51 8.25
C ASP A 107 -10.62 1.41 9.01
N ALA A 108 -10.13 0.93 10.16
CA ALA A 108 -9.24 1.66 11.06
C ALA A 108 -9.73 3.08 11.40
N ASP A 109 -11.05 3.32 11.31
CA ASP A 109 -11.74 4.58 11.59
C ASP A 109 -11.15 5.77 10.79
N LYS A 110 -10.64 5.51 9.59
CA LYS A 110 -9.95 6.50 8.74
C LYS A 110 -10.67 6.81 7.43
N GLY A 111 -11.88 6.27 7.28
CA GLY A 111 -12.68 6.42 6.07
C GLY A 111 -12.13 5.65 4.87
N GLU A 112 -12.63 6.04 3.70
CA GLU A 112 -12.42 5.31 2.44
C GLU A 112 -10.96 5.27 1.97
N TRP A 113 -10.68 4.20 1.23
CA TRP A 113 -9.50 4.04 0.41
C TRP A 113 -9.82 4.43 -1.03
N GLN A 114 -8.86 5.06 -1.69
CA GLN A 114 -8.94 5.39 -3.10
C GLN A 114 -8.27 4.31 -3.93
N PHE A 115 -8.83 3.97 -5.08
CA PHE A 115 -8.18 3.09 -6.02
C PHE A 115 -7.06 3.87 -6.68
N ARG A 116 -5.88 3.28 -6.85
CA ARG A 116 -4.79 3.92 -7.60
C ARG A 116 -5.22 4.26 -9.02
N LYS A 117 -6.04 3.40 -9.60
CA LYS A 117 -6.71 3.61 -10.88
C LYS A 117 -8.14 3.14 -10.76
N GLU A 118 -9.06 3.90 -11.33
CA GLU A 118 -10.45 3.49 -11.51
C GLU A 118 -10.52 2.10 -12.16
N SER A 119 -11.24 1.17 -11.53
CA SER A 119 -11.20 -0.26 -11.87
C SER A 119 -12.55 -0.94 -11.71
N MET A 120 -12.80 -1.95 -12.54
CA MET A 120 -13.86 -2.93 -12.31
C MET A 120 -13.47 -3.84 -11.14
N VAL A 121 -14.45 -4.24 -10.33
CA VAL A 121 -14.26 -5.17 -9.21
C VAL A 121 -15.02 -6.45 -9.49
N SER A 122 -14.31 -7.56 -9.59
CA SER A 122 -14.92 -8.87 -9.78
C SER A 122 -15.31 -9.49 -8.43
N ASN A 123 -14.43 -9.37 -7.43
CA ASN A 123 -14.54 -10.05 -6.15
C ASN A 123 -14.01 -9.17 -5.02
N ILE A 124 -14.61 -9.33 -3.85
CA ILE A 124 -14.19 -8.76 -2.57
C ILE A 124 -13.93 -9.94 -1.64
N ILE A 125 -12.71 -10.04 -1.11
CA ILE A 125 -12.29 -11.08 -0.17
C ILE A 125 -12.02 -10.41 1.17
N CYS A 126 -12.70 -10.83 2.22
CA CYS A 126 -12.39 -10.43 3.59
C CYS A 126 -11.82 -11.63 4.33
N ASP A 127 -10.58 -11.51 4.77
CA ASP A 127 -9.83 -12.60 5.38
C ASP A 127 -9.13 -12.11 6.66
N PRO A 128 -9.39 -12.75 7.81
CA PRO A 128 -8.69 -12.46 9.06
C PRO A 128 -7.17 -12.56 9.03
N THR A 129 -6.64 -13.36 8.10
CA THR A 129 -5.20 -13.62 7.96
C THR A 129 -4.50 -12.56 7.11
N PHE A 130 -5.25 -11.67 6.45
CA PHE A 130 -4.66 -10.56 5.73
C PHE A 130 -3.98 -9.59 6.69
N VAL A 131 -2.77 -9.20 6.32
CA VAL A 131 -1.95 -8.22 7.02
C VAL A 131 -1.68 -7.05 6.09
N ALA A 132 -1.35 -5.90 6.68
CA ALA A 132 -0.89 -4.77 5.88
C ALA A 132 0.41 -5.16 5.17
N ILE A 133 0.54 -4.75 3.90
CA ILE A 133 1.76 -5.00 3.15
C ILE A 133 2.93 -4.20 3.76
N ASP A 134 4.16 -4.71 3.61
CA ASP A 134 5.34 -4.00 4.04
C ASP A 134 5.45 -2.66 3.28
N PRO A 135 5.62 -1.51 3.97
CA PRO A 135 5.74 -0.21 3.31
C PRO A 135 6.82 -0.15 2.23
N SER A 136 7.89 -0.95 2.34
CA SER A 136 8.96 -1.03 1.34
C SER A 136 8.51 -1.64 0.00
N GLU A 137 7.35 -2.30 -0.04
CA GLU A 137 6.78 -2.85 -1.28
C GLU A 137 6.32 -1.77 -2.26
N LYS A 138 6.25 -0.50 -1.85
CA LYS A 138 6.02 0.65 -2.76
C LYS A 138 7.30 1.39 -3.13
N ASP A 139 8.43 1.02 -2.55
CA ASP A 139 9.67 1.74 -2.68
C ASP A 139 10.52 1.19 -3.83
N VAL A 140 11.37 2.06 -4.39
CA VAL A 140 12.45 1.65 -5.29
C VAL A 140 13.76 1.93 -4.56
N THR A 141 14.54 0.88 -4.31
CA THR A 141 15.78 0.97 -3.55
C THR A 141 16.96 0.50 -4.38
N ILE A 142 18.01 1.29 -4.39
CA ILE A 142 19.29 0.95 -4.99
C ILE A 142 20.24 0.56 -3.88
N ILE A 143 20.83 -0.61 -4.01
CA ILE A 143 21.78 -1.16 -3.04
C ILE A 143 23.15 -1.24 -3.70
N LEU A 144 24.12 -0.56 -3.12
CA LEU A 144 25.51 -0.62 -3.54
C LEU A 144 26.32 -1.38 -2.50
N SER A 145 27.20 -2.28 -2.92
CA SER A 145 28.01 -3.08 -1.98
C SER A 145 29.45 -3.17 -2.46
N GLY A 146 30.39 -3.04 -1.54
CA GLY A 146 31.82 -2.97 -1.83
C GLY A 146 32.65 -3.81 -0.84
N PRO A 147 33.98 -3.87 -1.04
CA PRO A 147 34.87 -4.68 -0.21
C PRO A 147 35.03 -4.13 1.22
N SER A 148 34.82 -2.83 1.43
CA SER A 148 34.99 -2.14 2.71
C SER A 148 33.70 -1.51 3.25
N GLU A 149 32.59 -1.61 2.51
CA GLU A 149 31.33 -0.93 2.81
C GLU A 149 30.23 -1.95 3.15
N LEU A 150 29.56 -1.76 4.30
CA LEU A 150 28.24 -2.36 4.50
C LEU A 150 27.33 -1.82 3.40
N ALA A 151 26.51 -2.69 2.82
CA ALA A 151 25.67 -2.34 1.67
C ALA A 151 24.92 -1.01 1.90
N THR A 152 25.22 0.01 1.11
CA THR A 152 24.54 1.30 1.19
C THR A 152 23.23 1.22 0.43
N GLN A 153 22.19 1.84 0.98
CA GLN A 153 20.85 1.80 0.41
C GLN A 153 20.38 3.23 0.14
N THR A 154 19.93 3.46 -1.09
CA THR A 154 19.39 4.74 -1.54
C THR A 154 17.99 4.50 -2.08
N THR A 155 16.98 5.03 -1.39
CA THR A 155 15.58 4.92 -1.78
C THR A 155 15.17 6.11 -2.62
N LEU A 156 14.54 5.84 -3.77
CA LEU A 156 14.01 6.87 -4.66
C LEU A 156 12.84 7.61 -4.01
N LEU A 157 12.84 8.93 -4.12
CA LEU A 157 11.79 9.80 -3.58
C LEU A 157 10.52 9.76 -4.44
N LEU A 158 10.68 9.61 -5.76
CA LEU A 158 9.58 9.58 -6.73
C LEU A 158 9.25 8.16 -7.21
N GLY A 159 9.89 7.15 -6.62
CA GLY A 159 9.67 5.74 -6.96
C GLY A 159 9.97 5.40 -8.44
N GLY A 160 10.78 6.22 -9.12
CA GLY A 160 11.09 6.04 -10.54
C GLY A 160 9.90 6.19 -11.48
N THR A 161 8.88 6.97 -11.11
CA THR A 161 7.75 7.34 -11.99
C THR A 161 8.13 8.37 -13.05
N THR A 162 9.18 9.16 -12.77
CA THR A 162 9.79 10.13 -13.68
C THR A 162 11.31 9.95 -13.65
N LEU A 163 12.02 10.70 -14.51
CA LEU A 163 13.47 10.82 -14.39
C LEU A 163 13.81 11.34 -13.00
N GLU A 164 14.64 10.58 -12.29
CA GLU A 164 15.10 10.90 -10.95
C GLU A 164 16.61 10.63 -10.88
N ALA A 165 17.34 11.58 -10.30
CA ALA A 165 18.78 11.46 -10.07
C ALA A 165 19.08 11.66 -8.60
N GLN A 166 19.84 10.74 -8.00
CA GLN A 166 20.29 10.81 -6.62
C GLN A 166 21.77 10.45 -6.48
N SER A 167 22.44 11.04 -5.50
CA SER A 167 23.75 10.56 -5.06
C SER A 167 23.57 9.36 -4.14
N PRO A 168 24.52 8.39 -4.14
CA PRO A 168 24.45 7.28 -3.21
C PRO A 168 24.55 7.78 -1.76
N THR A 169 23.86 7.09 -0.88
CA THR A 169 23.86 7.38 0.55
C THR A 169 25.15 6.86 1.19
N GLY A 170 25.84 7.69 1.97
CA GLY A 170 27.05 7.30 2.70
C GLY A 170 28.34 7.61 1.94
N SER A 171 28.84 6.64 1.17
CA SER A 171 30.10 6.72 0.41
C SER A 171 29.84 6.79 -1.10
N PHE A 172 30.85 7.19 -1.87
CA PHE A 172 30.82 7.09 -3.34
C PHE A 172 31.47 5.78 -3.83
N GLY A 173 32.03 4.95 -2.95
CA GLY A 173 32.67 3.68 -3.29
C GLY A 173 34.16 3.63 -2.91
N PRO A 174 34.94 2.71 -3.50
CA PRO A 174 34.59 1.86 -4.64
C PRO A 174 33.57 0.76 -4.31
N TYR A 175 32.69 0.44 -5.27
CA TYR A 175 31.68 -0.60 -5.16
C TYR A 175 31.96 -1.80 -6.06
N ASN A 176 31.59 -2.99 -5.59
CA ASN A 176 31.68 -4.25 -6.34
C ASN A 176 30.39 -4.56 -7.09
N THR A 177 29.24 -4.23 -6.49
CA THR A 177 27.93 -4.56 -7.04
C THR A 177 26.92 -3.44 -6.87
N VAL A 178 25.94 -3.42 -7.77
CA VAL A 178 24.73 -2.61 -7.69
C VAL A 178 23.49 -3.50 -7.87
N GLU A 179 22.50 -3.33 -7.01
CA GLU A 179 21.21 -4.02 -7.09
C GLU A 179 20.10 -2.98 -7.11
N LEU A 180 19.16 -3.14 -8.03
CA LEU A 180 17.89 -2.43 -7.99
C LEU A 180 16.88 -3.37 -7.36
N ARG A 181 16.17 -2.92 -6.32
CA ARG A 181 14.98 -3.57 -5.79
C ARG A 181 13.78 -2.71 -6.10
N VAL A 182 12.83 -3.27 -6.84
CA VAL A 182 11.57 -2.61 -7.16
C VAL A 182 10.48 -3.29 -6.36
N GLY A 183 9.90 -2.57 -5.40
CA GLY A 183 8.79 -3.09 -4.59
C GLY A 183 7.61 -3.53 -5.47
N SER A 184 6.86 -4.55 -5.05
CA SER A 184 5.79 -5.14 -5.86
C SER A 184 4.64 -4.19 -6.21
N LEU A 185 4.48 -3.11 -5.48
CA LEU A 185 3.46 -2.07 -5.68
C LEU A 185 3.97 -0.89 -6.51
N VAL A 186 5.21 -0.89 -6.99
CA VAL A 186 5.69 0.11 -7.94
C VAL A 186 5.05 -0.17 -9.31
N GLU A 187 4.50 0.87 -9.97
CA GLU A 187 3.79 0.69 -11.24
C GLU A 187 4.71 0.15 -12.35
N ASN A 188 5.90 0.75 -12.49
CA ASN A 188 6.87 0.33 -13.48
C ASN A 188 7.81 -0.76 -12.94
N GLN A 189 7.34 -2.01 -12.95
CA GLN A 189 8.16 -3.18 -12.60
C GLN A 189 9.35 -3.41 -13.55
N ALA A 190 9.37 -2.74 -14.71
CA ALA A 190 10.46 -2.82 -15.68
C ALA A 190 11.45 -1.66 -15.56
N LEU A 191 11.34 -0.83 -14.52
CA LEU A 191 12.21 0.33 -14.29
C LEU A 191 13.68 -0.04 -14.44
N ARG A 192 14.41 0.84 -15.14
CA ARG A 192 15.85 0.73 -15.29
C ARG A 192 16.53 1.95 -14.69
N CYS A 193 17.72 1.71 -14.15
CA CYS A 193 18.58 2.72 -13.62
C CYS A 193 19.96 2.65 -14.29
N GLN A 194 20.71 3.73 -14.18
CA GLN A 194 22.08 3.88 -14.63
C GLN A 194 22.87 4.49 -13.48
N VAL A 195 24.07 3.97 -13.27
CA VAL A 195 25.03 4.54 -12.33
C VAL A 195 26.11 5.27 -13.12
N ARG A 196 26.51 6.46 -12.64
CA ARG A 196 27.47 7.33 -13.30
C ARG A 196 28.63 7.67 -12.39
N ASP A 197 29.80 7.85 -12.99
CA ASP A 197 31.00 8.32 -12.32
C ASP A 197 30.95 9.85 -12.05
N LEU A 198 32.01 10.37 -11.43
CA LEU A 198 32.17 11.81 -11.15
C LEU A 198 32.13 12.70 -12.41
N TYR A 199 32.50 12.14 -13.56
CA TYR A 199 32.52 12.85 -14.85
C TYR A 199 31.18 12.73 -15.59
N GLY A 200 30.20 12.02 -15.02
CA GLY A 200 28.89 11.80 -15.61
C GLY A 200 28.87 10.70 -16.67
N ASN A 201 29.94 9.91 -16.81
CA ASN A 201 29.94 8.75 -17.71
C ASN A 201 29.24 7.57 -17.05
N PRO A 202 28.49 6.76 -17.82
CA PRO A 202 27.86 5.58 -17.28
C PRO A 202 28.87 4.48 -16.98
N ILE A 203 28.72 3.84 -15.82
CA ILE A 203 29.58 2.74 -15.40
C ILE A 203 29.03 1.43 -15.97
N ILE A 204 29.92 0.64 -16.58
CA ILE A 204 29.57 -0.64 -17.20
C ILE A 204 29.41 -1.71 -16.11
N ILE A 205 28.31 -2.45 -16.22
CA ILE A 205 27.91 -3.49 -15.27
C ILE A 205 27.58 -4.79 -15.98
N ARG A 206 27.66 -5.90 -15.25
CA ARG A 206 27.46 -7.25 -15.78
C ARG A 206 26.62 -8.11 -14.83
N ARG A 207 25.69 -8.89 -15.39
CA ARG A 207 24.93 -9.94 -14.68
C ARG A 207 24.82 -11.18 -15.54
N GLY A 208 25.54 -12.23 -15.16
CA GLY A 208 25.75 -13.41 -16.01
C GLY A 208 26.45 -13.03 -17.31
N GLU A 209 25.88 -13.41 -18.45
CA GLU A 209 26.40 -13.09 -19.79
C GLU A 209 26.00 -11.69 -20.30
N ASN A 210 25.17 -10.97 -19.55
CA ASN A 210 24.69 -9.64 -19.96
C ASN A 210 25.61 -8.55 -19.43
N THR A 211 26.14 -7.73 -20.33
CA THR A 211 26.87 -6.49 -20.01
C THR A 211 26.08 -5.29 -20.53
N ASP A 212 25.91 -4.26 -19.71
CA ASP A 212 25.05 -3.11 -19.98
C ASP A 212 25.56 -1.88 -19.20
N ILE A 213 24.99 -0.70 -19.50
CA ILE A 213 25.15 0.55 -18.73
C ILE A 213 23.85 0.98 -18.02
N THR A 214 22.82 0.17 -18.19
CA THR A 214 21.55 0.26 -17.46
C THR A 214 21.29 -1.08 -16.78
N PHE A 215 20.65 -1.05 -15.62
CA PHE A 215 20.24 -2.25 -14.89
C PHE A 215 18.79 -2.17 -14.50
N SER A 216 18.17 -3.35 -14.42
CA SER A 216 16.89 -3.55 -13.77
C SER A 216 17.01 -4.62 -12.70
N ASP A 217 16.05 -4.61 -11.78
CA ASP A 217 15.88 -5.67 -10.79
C ASP A 217 15.68 -7.01 -11.50
N ALA A 218 14.60 -7.14 -12.29
CA ALA A 218 14.18 -8.38 -12.94
C ALA A 218 14.11 -9.59 -11.99
N LYS A 219 14.08 -9.36 -10.67
CA LYS A 219 14.09 -10.37 -9.60
C LYS A 219 15.28 -11.34 -9.72
N LYS A 220 16.42 -10.84 -10.20
CA LYS A 220 17.64 -11.63 -10.47
C LYS A 220 18.83 -11.21 -9.61
N GLY A 221 18.62 -10.34 -8.63
CA GLY A 221 19.65 -9.84 -7.73
C GLY A 221 20.65 -8.91 -8.42
N SER A 222 21.81 -8.76 -7.77
CA SER A 222 22.79 -7.72 -8.09
C SER A 222 23.49 -7.89 -9.44
N TRP A 223 23.93 -6.74 -9.97
CA TRP A 223 24.85 -6.61 -11.08
C TRP A 223 26.25 -6.34 -10.53
N ALA A 224 27.27 -6.95 -11.11
CA ALA A 224 28.66 -6.68 -10.79
C ALA A 224 29.19 -5.53 -11.66
N PHE A 225 29.94 -4.61 -11.07
CA PHE A 225 30.69 -3.64 -11.84
C PHE A 225 31.78 -4.33 -12.65
N LEU A 226 32.00 -3.91 -13.90
CA LEU A 226 33.03 -4.52 -14.75
C LEU A 226 34.45 -4.23 -14.24
N LYS A 227 34.63 -3.06 -13.61
CA LYS A 227 35.89 -2.64 -12.96
C LYS A 227 35.65 -2.19 -11.52
N PRO A 228 35.44 -3.13 -10.58
CA PRO A 228 35.08 -2.81 -9.18
C PRO A 228 36.03 -1.84 -8.47
N ALA A 229 37.34 -2.00 -8.67
CA ALA A 229 38.36 -1.16 -8.03
C ALA A 229 38.33 0.31 -8.49
N GLU A 230 37.71 0.60 -9.63
CA GLU A 230 37.57 1.94 -10.21
C GLU A 230 36.11 2.46 -10.13
N SER A 231 35.19 1.69 -9.55
CA SER A 231 33.75 1.97 -9.61
C SER A 231 33.31 2.88 -8.46
N GLU A 232 33.58 4.17 -8.63
CA GLU A 232 33.02 5.23 -7.79
C GLU A 232 31.70 5.73 -8.40
N VAL A 233 30.60 5.48 -7.71
CA VAL A 233 29.27 5.90 -8.13
C VAL A 233 29.02 7.29 -7.59
N HIS A 234 28.87 8.30 -8.46
CA HIS A 234 28.56 9.67 -8.05
C HIS A 234 27.07 10.00 -8.20
N ALA A 235 26.43 9.39 -9.19
CA ALA A 235 24.99 9.55 -9.43
C ALA A 235 24.34 8.23 -9.82
N ILE A 236 23.13 8.04 -9.32
CA ILE A 236 22.17 7.00 -9.68
C ILE A 236 21.04 7.71 -10.40
N ILE A 237 20.82 7.38 -11.66
CA ILE A 237 19.75 7.94 -12.47
C ILE A 237 18.77 6.83 -12.81
N CYS A 238 17.51 6.98 -12.44
CA CYS A 238 16.45 6.07 -12.81
C CYS A 238 15.46 6.82 -13.69
N ASP A 239 15.10 6.23 -14.82
CA ASP A 239 14.21 6.85 -15.80
C ASP A 239 13.31 5.77 -16.42
N PRO A 240 11.97 5.93 -16.38
CA PRO A 240 11.04 5.04 -17.08
C PRO A 240 11.35 4.83 -18.57
N ALA A 241 12.01 5.80 -19.23
CA ALA A 241 12.36 5.73 -20.64
C ALA A 241 13.63 4.90 -20.92
N PHE A 242 14.40 4.52 -19.90
CA PHE A 242 15.59 3.71 -20.10
C PHE A 242 15.24 2.31 -20.60
N VAL A 243 15.96 1.91 -21.65
CA VAL A 243 15.93 0.56 -22.23
C VAL A 243 17.28 -0.14 -22.02
N ALA A 244 17.33 -1.45 -22.23
CA ALA A 244 18.59 -2.20 -22.16
C ALA A 244 19.56 -1.69 -23.24
N GLN A 245 20.80 -1.41 -22.84
CA GLN A 245 21.87 -0.91 -23.71
C GLN A 245 23.02 -1.91 -23.66
N LYS A 246 22.78 -3.08 -24.25
CA LYS A 246 23.74 -4.18 -24.25
C LYS A 246 25.06 -3.73 -24.87
N ILE A 247 26.14 -3.86 -24.11
CA ILE A 247 27.50 -3.62 -24.58
C ILE A 247 28.11 -4.95 -24.98
N ILE A 248 28.64 -5.00 -26.20
CA ILE A 248 29.48 -6.11 -26.65
C ILE A 248 30.91 -5.74 -26.26
N VAL A 249 31.46 -6.47 -25.28
CA VAL A 249 32.83 -6.33 -24.79
C VAL A 249 33.70 -7.39 -25.42
#